data_AF-A0A936SWW4-F1
#
_entry.id   AF-A0A936SWW4-F1
#
_cell.length_a   1.000
_cell.length_b   1.000
_cell.length_c   1.000
_cell.angle_alpha   90.00
_cell.angle_beta   90.00
_cell.angle_gamma   90.00
#
_symmetry.space_group_name_H-M   'P 1'
#
loop_
_entity.id
_entity.type
_entity.pdbx_description
1 polymer ?
#
loop_
_entity_poly.entity_id
_entity_poly.type
_entity_poly.pdbx_seq_one_letter_code
_entity_poly.pdbx_strand_id
1 'polypeptide(L)'
;MLGLLPTVRLLGPPVADQPTRLDPVPLLDATFLIYPDGLVTLRVPIAVEDGAAQLTVQVTDMACSTQGYCMPPVEQKAVVLELAQPG
;
A
#
# COMPACT_ATOMS: atom_id res chain seq x y z
N MET A 1 -26.94 -7.04 -13.63
CA MET A 1 -26.92 -5.81 -12.81
C MET A 1 -25.46 -5.39 -12.72
N LEU A 2 -25.01 -4.46 -13.58
CA LEU A 2 -23.66 -3.91 -13.43
C LEU A 2 -23.71 -2.90 -12.29
N GLY A 3 -23.20 -3.28 -11.11
CA GLY A 3 -23.04 -2.36 -10.00
C GLY A 3 -22.05 -1.27 -10.40
N LEU A 4 -22.41 -0.02 -10.20
CA LEU A 4 -21.47 1.10 -10.29
C LEU A 4 -20.36 0.84 -9.28
N LEU A 5 -19.10 0.82 -9.75
CA LEU A 5 -17.96 0.79 -8.85
C LEU A 5 -17.94 2.11 -8.08
N PRO A 6 -17.74 2.08 -6.75
CA PRO A 6 -17.59 3.32 -5.99
C PRO A 6 -16.46 4.16 -6.56
N THR A 7 -16.71 5.45 -6.73
CA THR A 7 -15.68 6.37 -7.19
C THR A 7 -14.76 6.69 -6.01
N VAL A 8 -13.49 6.30 -6.08
CA VAL A 8 -12.50 6.58 -5.04
C VAL A 8 -11.54 7.66 -5.52
N ARG A 9 -11.37 8.71 -4.72
CA ARG A 9 -10.42 9.79 -4.97
C ARG A 9 -9.36 9.85 -3.87
N LEU A 10 -8.09 9.93 -4.26
CA LEU A 10 -7.00 10.22 -3.33
C LEU A 10 -7.09 11.68 -2.87
N LEU A 11 -7.01 11.90 -1.56
CA LEU A 11 -7.00 13.24 -0.96
C LEU A 11 -5.58 13.78 -0.75
N GLY A 12 -4.57 12.93 -0.91
CA GLY A 12 -3.18 13.26 -0.71
C GLY A 12 -2.26 12.07 -0.93
N PRO A 13 -0.93 12.27 -0.82
CA PRO A 13 0.03 11.18 -0.92
C PRO A 13 -0.12 10.21 0.28
N PRO A 14 0.26 8.93 0.10
CA PRO A 14 0.45 8.01 1.21
C PRO A 14 1.45 8.55 2.23
N VAL A 15 1.19 8.29 3.51
CA VAL A 15 2.08 8.66 4.62
C VAL A 15 2.40 7.41 5.44
N ALA A 16 3.68 7.17 5.68
CA ALA A 16 4.15 6.12 6.58
C ALA A 16 4.36 6.65 7.99
N ASP A 17 4.17 5.81 9.00
CA ASP A 17 4.55 6.12 10.39
C ASP A 17 6.06 6.01 10.65
N GLN A 18 6.80 5.40 9.73
CA GLN A 18 8.24 5.27 9.77
C GLN A 18 8.88 5.93 8.54
N PRO A 19 10.01 6.64 8.69
CA PRO A 19 10.72 7.20 7.55
C PRO A 19 11.39 6.10 6.72
N THR A 20 11.55 6.32 5.42
CA THR A 20 12.38 5.45 4.58
C THR A 20 13.86 5.72 4.81
N ARG A 21 14.70 4.71 4.55
CA ARG A 21 16.16 4.82 4.46
C ARG A 21 16.64 4.41 3.08
N LEU A 22 17.73 5.02 2.61
CA LEU A 22 18.44 4.54 1.44
C LEU A 22 19.24 3.30 1.83
N ASP A 23 19.03 2.21 1.10
CA ASP A 23 19.72 0.94 1.34
C ASP A 23 20.27 0.39 0.02
N PRO A 24 21.59 0.14 -0.10
CA PRO A 24 22.16 -0.49 -1.27
C PRO A 24 21.77 -1.97 -1.32
N VAL A 25 21.33 -2.43 -2.49
CA VAL A 25 21.00 -3.84 -2.75
C VAL A 25 22.02 -4.37 -3.76
N PRO A 26 23.12 -5.00 -3.30
CA PRO A 26 24.25 -5.36 -4.17
C PRO A 26 23.86 -6.28 -5.33
N LEU A 27 22.90 -7.18 -5.14
CA LEU A 27 22.44 -8.08 -6.20
C LEU A 27 21.77 -7.37 -7.38
N LEU A 28 21.29 -6.14 -7.17
CA LEU A 28 20.63 -5.34 -8.20
C LEU A 28 21.49 -4.14 -8.64
N ASP A 29 22.70 -4.01 -8.11
CA ASP A 29 23.61 -2.87 -8.33
C ASP A 29 22.88 -1.50 -8.22
N ALA A 30 21.99 -1.39 -7.23
CA ALA A 30 21.09 -0.26 -7.09
C ALA A 30 20.86 0.10 -5.61
N THR A 31 20.44 1.34 -5.36
CA THR A 31 20.04 1.82 -4.03
C THR A 31 18.55 2.10 -4.03
N PHE A 32 17.85 1.60 -3.02
CA PHE A 32 16.40 1.75 -2.89
C PHE A 32 16.04 2.52 -1.62
N LEU A 33 14.91 3.22 -1.66
CA LEU A 33 14.25 3.70 -0.45
C LEU A 33 13.44 2.54 0.14
N ILE A 34 13.84 2.07 1.31
CA ILE A 34 13.16 0.99 2.02
C ILE A 34 12.63 1.49 3.37
N TYR A 35 11.56 0.87 3.86
CA TYR A 35 11.14 1.07 5.24
C TYR A 35 12.06 0.29 6.20
N PRO A 36 12.21 0.74 7.46
CA PRO A 36 13.03 0.03 8.44
C PRO A 36 12.45 -1.33 8.80
N ASP A 37 13.29 -2.16 9.40
CA ASP A 37 12.89 -3.46 9.92
C ASP A 37 11.80 -3.31 10.99
N GLY A 38 10.75 -4.12 10.89
CA GLY A 38 9.61 -4.11 11.82
C GLY A 38 8.30 -3.72 11.15
N LEU A 39 7.30 -3.40 11.98
CA LEU A 39 5.97 -3.02 11.51
C LEU A 39 5.98 -1.57 11.02
N VAL A 40 5.34 -1.37 9.86
CA VAL A 40 5.16 -0.06 9.22
C VAL A 40 3.70 0.10 8.87
N THR A 41 3.11 1.22 9.22
CA THR A 41 1.73 1.58 8.90
C THR A 41 1.70 2.63 7.80
N LEU A 42 1.12 2.26 6.65
CA LEU A 42 0.82 3.19 5.57
C LEU A 42 -0.62 3.73 5.72
N ARG A 43 -0.75 5.06 5.68
CA ARG A 43 -2.04 5.76 5.69
C ARG A 43 -2.23 6.43 4.34
N VAL A 44 -3.29 6.05 3.64
CA VAL A 44 -3.67 6.65 2.36
C VAL A 44 -4.99 7.39 2.56
N PRO A 45 -4.99 8.74 2.54
CA PRO A 45 -6.20 9.50 2.72
C PRO A 45 -7.04 9.42 1.44
N ILE A 46 -8.27 8.89 1.55
CA ILE A 46 -9.20 8.71 0.43
C ILE A 46 -10.57 9.33 0.73
N ALA A 47 -11.24 9.76 -0.32
CA ALA A 47 -12.68 9.99 -0.33
C ALA A 47 -13.34 8.89 -1.17
N VAL A 48 -14.41 8.32 -0.64
CA VAL A 48 -15.25 7.36 -1.34
C VAL A 48 -16.56 8.07 -1.66
N GLU A 49 -16.80 8.29 -2.94
CA GLU A 49 -18.08 8.79 -3.43
C GLU A 49 -19.02 7.58 -3.65
N ASP A 50 -20.32 7.81 -3.58
CA ASP A 50 -21.38 6.81 -3.82
C ASP A 50 -21.72 5.82 -2.69
N GLY A 51 -21.33 6.12 -1.44
CA GLY A 51 -21.90 5.45 -0.25
C GLY A 51 -21.70 3.94 -0.18
N ALA A 52 -20.69 3.40 -0.89
CA ALA A 52 -20.40 1.98 -0.87
C ALA A 52 -20.15 1.48 0.56
N ALA A 53 -20.71 0.32 0.88
CA ALA A 53 -20.46 -0.35 2.15
C ALA A 53 -19.08 -1.01 2.21
N GLN A 54 -18.53 -1.36 1.04
CA GLN A 54 -17.25 -2.08 0.92
C GLN A 54 -16.40 -1.50 -0.20
N LEU A 55 -15.08 -1.55 0.01
CA LEU A 55 -14.07 -1.20 -0.98
C LEU A 55 -13.01 -2.29 -1.07
N THR A 56 -12.73 -2.76 -2.27
CA THR A 56 -11.58 -3.64 -2.51
C THR A 56 -10.39 -2.81 -2.97
N VAL A 57 -9.28 -2.89 -2.25
CA VAL A 57 -8.00 -2.27 -2.60
C VAL A 57 -7.02 -3.35 -3.04
N GLN A 58 -6.29 -3.12 -4.12
CA GLN A 58 -5.20 -3.98 -4.54
C GLN A 58 -3.88 -3.43 -4.02
N VAL A 59 -3.14 -4.25 -3.27
CA VAL A 59 -1.83 -3.93 -2.72
C VAL A 59 -0.77 -4.72 -3.47
N THR A 60 0.25 -4.04 -3.95
CA THR A 60 1.47 -4.67 -4.49
C THR A 60 2.63 -4.27 -3.60
N ASP A 61 3.37 -5.25 -3.11
CA ASP A 61 4.50 -5.02 -2.20
C ASP A 61 5.67 -5.96 -2.51
N MET A 62 6.86 -5.57 -2.05
CA MET A 62 8.08 -6.36 -2.14
C MET A 62 8.85 -6.19 -0.84
N ALA A 63 9.48 -7.28 -0.39
CA ALA A 63 10.35 -7.26 0.78
C ALA A 63 11.80 -7.60 0.37
N CYS A 64 12.75 -6.90 0.99
CA CYS A 64 14.17 -7.20 0.86
C CYS A 64 14.75 -7.61 2.22
N SER A 65 15.67 -8.55 2.19
CA SER A 65 16.47 -9.00 3.33
C SER A 65 17.61 -8.01 3.58
N THR A 66 17.99 -7.85 4.84
CA THR A 66 19.18 -7.10 5.26
C THR A 66 20.49 -7.71 4.74
N GLN A 67 20.44 -8.93 4.19
CA GLN A 67 21.57 -9.57 3.50
C GLN A 67 21.69 -9.16 2.02
N GLY A 68 20.88 -8.19 1.56
CA GLY A 68 21.02 -7.59 0.22
C GLY A 68 20.32 -8.35 -0.91
N TYR A 69 19.33 -9.18 -0.59
CA TYR A 69 18.49 -9.86 -1.58
C TYR A 69 17.01 -9.53 -1.41
N CYS A 70 16.29 -9.41 -2.52
CA CYS A 70 14.85 -9.14 -2.52
C CYS A 70 14.05 -10.37 -2.93
N MET A 71 12.89 -10.54 -2.28
CA MET A 71 11.92 -11.56 -2.65
C MET A 71 11.15 -11.11 -3.90
N PRO A 72 10.56 -12.03 -4.67
CA PRO A 72 9.60 -11.66 -5.71
C PRO A 72 8.46 -10.80 -5.16
N PRO A 73 7.91 -9.86 -5.95
CA PRO A 73 6.81 -9.03 -5.48
C PRO A 73 5.55 -9.85 -5.24
N VAL A 74 4.79 -9.46 -4.24
CA VAL A 74 3.39 -9.85 -4.09
C VAL A 74 2.57 -8.90 -4.95
N GLU A 75 1.93 -9.43 -5.99
CA GLU A 75 1.15 -8.61 -6.93
C GLU A 75 -0.34 -8.60 -6.61
N GLN A 76 -0.97 -7.42 -6.69
CA GLN A 76 -2.42 -7.24 -6.70
C GLN A 76 -3.17 -7.97 -5.57
N LYS A 77 -2.57 -8.02 -4.38
CA LYS A 77 -3.21 -8.60 -3.20
C LYS A 77 -4.47 -7.84 -2.86
N ALA A 78 -5.62 -8.48 -3.02
CA ALA A 78 -6.91 -7.89 -2.70
C ALA A 78 -7.10 -7.78 -1.18
N VAL A 79 -7.41 -6.58 -0.71
CA VAL A 79 -7.78 -6.26 0.66
C VAL A 79 -9.17 -5.65 0.63
N VAL A 80 -10.12 -6.29 1.30
CA VAL A 80 -11.49 -5.80 1.42
C VAL A 80 -11.58 -4.92 2.67
N LEU A 81 -12.04 -3.68 2.49
CA LEU A 81 -12.27 -2.70 3.54
C LEU A 81 -13.78 -2.55 3.74
N GLU A 82 -14.25 -2.76 4.97
CA GLU A 82 -15.60 -2.40 5.37
C GLU A 82 -15.61 -0.90 5.69
N LEU A 83 -16.47 -0.14 5.01
CA LEU A 83 -16.62 1.29 5.22
C LEU A 83 -17.70 1.52 6.26
N ALA A 84 -17.35 2.24 7.33
CA ALA A 84 -18.35 2.66 8.31
C ALA A 84 -19.37 3.57 7.61
N GLN A 85 -20.63 3.16 7.55
CA GLN A 85 -21.68 4.03 7.06
C GLN A 85 -21.82 5.23 8.02
N PRO A 86 -21.90 6.46 7.52
CA PRO A 86 -22.27 7.59 8.36
C PRO A 86 -23.68 7.33 8.88
N GLY A 87 -23.81 7.21 10.21
CA GLY A 87 -25.09 7.09 10.91
C GLY A 87 -25.86 8.40 10.96
#